data_AF-A0A2X2RMM5-F1
#
_entry.id   AF-A0A2X2RMM5-F1
#
_cell.length_a   1.000
_cell.length_b   1.000
_cell.length_c   1.000
_cell.angle_alpha   90.00
_cell.angle_beta   90.00
_cell.angle_gamma   90.00
#
_symmetry.space_group_name_H-M   'P 1'
#
loop_
_entity.id
_entity.type
_entity.pdbx_description
1 polymer ?
#
loop_
_entity_poly.entity_id
_entity_poly.type
_entity_poly.pdbx_seq_one_letter_code
_entity_poly.pdbx_strand_id
1 'polypeptide(L)'
;MEEKNYDELCYTLNTFNNSFRHYKVVDIVPIQEKIAVLQFASADVSKKMVKNGVYVDRYILVDIFSEDFTSQKRLSFFFEEEETCYNSDVYYYWEDERLFILIEYYKIGNIFVTNKVFEITEKEVIEQSFCYIPQKQILNDAKVYSFGDKEVFMQSPFMMTCRDKQNQKTLWKYKLSAYLYTEVEEYNDILYFGTAGKGGYFYGVSLNNGQTVFSYNTGQTVHFIRNGERIIISDKKQKPILMNALTGEIIHSLDIGKYTIDYEQQMLWYKERFYGIVRNKEKDLLVVCVNILKL
;
A
#
# COMPACT_ATOMS: atom_id res chain seq x y z
N MET A 1 11.90 -20.49 -32.38
CA MET A 1 12.66 -20.10 -31.18
C MET A 1 11.99 -18.83 -30.68
N GLU A 2 11.25 -18.94 -29.58
CA GLU A 2 10.68 -17.78 -28.90
C GLU A 2 11.83 -17.02 -28.24
N GLU A 3 12.01 -15.75 -28.62
CA GLU A 3 12.85 -14.82 -27.87
C GLU A 3 12.28 -14.71 -26.45
N LYS A 4 13.00 -15.24 -25.46
CA LYS A 4 12.74 -14.91 -24.06
C LYS A 4 13.09 -13.44 -23.88
N ASN A 5 12.08 -12.60 -23.67
CA ASN A 5 12.27 -11.23 -23.24
C ASN A 5 12.96 -11.25 -21.87
N TYR A 6 14.16 -10.66 -21.78
CA TYR A 6 15.06 -10.74 -20.61
C TYR A 6 14.73 -9.73 -19.50
N ASP A 7 13.55 -9.08 -19.52
CA ASP A 7 13.28 -7.90 -18.69
C ASP A 7 12.37 -8.16 -17.46
N GLU A 8 11.93 -9.40 -17.23
CA GLU A 8 11.08 -9.73 -16.08
C GLU A 8 11.85 -10.55 -15.04
N LEU A 9 12.14 -9.93 -13.89
CA LEU A 9 12.69 -10.60 -12.72
C LEU A 9 11.60 -10.77 -11.67
N CYS A 10 11.41 -12.00 -11.21
CA CYS A 10 10.35 -12.36 -10.27
C CYS A 10 10.92 -13.23 -9.13
N TYR A 11 10.45 -12.99 -7.91
CA TYR A 11 10.84 -13.76 -6.74
C TYR A 11 9.63 -14.16 -5.88
N THR A 12 9.57 -15.42 -5.46
CA THR A 12 8.52 -15.95 -4.59
C THR A 12 8.76 -15.54 -3.14
N LEU A 13 7.81 -14.83 -2.54
CA LEU A 13 7.92 -14.36 -1.15
C LEU A 13 7.59 -15.48 -0.14
N ASN A 14 6.67 -16.37 -0.49
CA ASN A 14 6.16 -17.35 0.47
C ASN A 14 6.94 -18.68 0.42
N THR A 15 8.08 -18.75 1.09
CA THR A 15 8.85 -19.99 1.24
C THR A 15 8.94 -20.43 2.71
N PHE A 16 7.82 -20.44 3.43
CA PHE A 16 7.77 -21.13 4.71
C PHE A 16 7.28 -22.56 4.51
N ASN A 17 8.03 -23.53 5.03
CA ASN A 17 7.56 -24.90 5.21
C ASN A 17 6.53 -25.02 6.36
N ASN A 18 6.16 -23.89 6.99
CA ASN A 18 5.22 -23.82 8.11
C ASN A 18 3.98 -23.04 7.71
N SER A 19 2.80 -23.49 8.16
CA SER A 19 1.55 -22.76 8.00
C SER A 19 1.50 -21.54 8.94
N PHE A 20 1.04 -20.40 8.42
CA PHE A 20 0.68 -19.24 9.22
C PHE A 20 -0.84 -19.16 9.37
N ARG A 21 -1.31 -18.76 10.55
CA ARG A 21 -2.72 -18.42 10.77
C ARG A 21 -3.09 -17.12 10.06
N HIS A 22 -2.16 -16.18 10.04
CA HIS A 22 -2.31 -14.89 9.37
C HIS A 22 -0.98 -14.51 8.72
N TYR A 23 -1.05 -14.01 7.50
CA TYR A 23 0.10 -13.53 6.75
C TYR A 23 -0.34 -12.34 5.90
N LYS A 24 0.45 -11.28 5.91
CA LYS A 24 0.22 -10.06 5.13
C LYS A 24 1.54 -9.48 4.64
N VAL A 25 1.56 -9.04 3.39
CA VAL A 25 2.58 -8.09 2.91
C VAL A 25 2.14 -6.69 3.35
N VAL A 26 2.96 -6.04 4.17
CA VAL A 26 2.68 -4.70 4.68
C VAL A 26 2.82 -3.69 3.54
N ASP A 27 4.00 -3.62 2.93
CA ASP A 27 4.25 -2.81 1.73
C ASP A 27 5.60 -3.20 1.06
N ILE A 28 5.90 -2.57 -0.08
CA ILE A 28 7.18 -2.60 -0.77
C ILE A 28 7.79 -1.19 -0.82
N VAL A 29 8.99 -1.03 -0.26
CA VAL A 29 9.59 0.29 0.01
C VAL A 29 11.07 0.33 -0.41
N PRO A 30 11.62 1.49 -0.77
CA PRO A 30 13.06 1.65 -0.93
C PRO A 30 13.75 1.74 0.44
N ILE A 31 14.93 1.15 0.59
CA ILE A 31 15.77 1.28 1.79
C ILE A 31 17.24 1.34 1.37
N GLN A 32 17.95 2.44 1.68
CA GLN A 32 19.40 2.58 1.42
C GLN A 32 19.85 2.09 0.01
N GLU A 33 19.17 2.55 -1.05
CA GLU A 33 19.39 2.16 -2.46
C GLU A 33 18.99 0.72 -2.85
N LYS A 34 18.34 -0.01 -1.94
CA LYS A 34 17.74 -1.33 -2.15
C LYS A 34 16.22 -1.27 -2.10
N ILE A 35 15.59 -2.41 -2.39
CA ILE A 35 14.14 -2.59 -2.29
C ILE A 35 13.85 -3.56 -1.15
N ALA A 36 12.92 -3.23 -0.27
CA ALA A 36 12.47 -4.09 0.82
C ALA A 36 10.98 -4.41 0.70
N VAL A 37 10.63 -5.69 0.85
CA VAL A 37 9.25 -6.15 1.01
C VAL A 37 9.00 -6.44 2.48
N LEU A 38 8.22 -5.57 3.11
CA LEU A 38 7.86 -5.64 4.52
C LEU A 38 6.69 -6.61 4.69
N GLN A 39 6.83 -7.57 5.60
CA GLN A 39 5.86 -8.64 5.81
C GLN A 39 5.63 -8.86 7.29
N PHE A 40 4.39 -9.25 7.60
CA PHE A 40 3.98 -9.64 8.93
C PHE A 40 3.25 -10.98 8.88
N ALA A 41 3.64 -11.90 9.77
CA ALA A 41 3.03 -13.20 9.87
C ALA A 41 2.77 -13.60 11.33
N SER A 42 1.84 -14.53 11.51
CA SER A 42 1.45 -15.04 12.81
C SER A 42 1.35 -16.55 12.71
N ALA A 43 2.07 -17.26 13.58
CA ALA A 43 2.11 -18.71 13.55
C ALA A 43 0.72 -19.32 13.64
N ASP A 44 0.58 -20.50 13.04
CA ASP A 44 -0.57 -21.35 13.32
C ASP A 44 -0.51 -21.85 14.76
N VAL A 45 -1.60 -21.68 15.50
CA VAL A 45 -1.71 -22.09 16.90
C VAL A 45 -2.80 -23.16 17.04
N SER A 46 -2.50 -24.23 17.77
CA SER A 46 -3.46 -25.31 17.95
C SER A 46 -4.74 -24.82 18.65
N LYS A 47 -5.90 -25.43 18.33
CA LYS A 47 -7.19 -25.11 18.99
C LYS A 47 -7.15 -25.23 20.52
N LYS A 48 -6.24 -26.04 21.07
CA LYS A 48 -6.03 -26.20 22.52
C LYS A 48 -5.30 -25.00 23.12
N MET A 49 -4.34 -24.42 22.40
CA MET A 49 -3.63 -23.20 22.79
C MET A 49 -4.57 -22.00 22.79
N VAL A 50 -5.42 -21.86 21.76
CA VAL A 50 -6.44 -20.80 21.71
C VAL A 50 -7.40 -20.83 22.92
N LYS A 51 -7.80 -22.02 23.38
CA LYS A 51 -8.70 -22.18 24.55
C LYS A 51 -8.06 -21.81 25.90
N ASN A 52 -6.73 -21.78 25.96
CA ASN A 52 -5.98 -21.52 27.19
C ASN A 52 -5.42 -20.09 27.27
N GLY A 53 -5.85 -19.17 26.37
CA GLY A 53 -5.36 -17.79 26.35
C GLY A 53 -3.94 -17.63 25.80
N VAL A 54 -3.51 -18.53 24.91
CA VAL A 54 -2.10 -18.62 24.52
C VAL A 54 -1.71 -17.61 23.44
N TYR A 55 -0.55 -17.00 23.68
CA TYR A 55 0.25 -16.12 22.83
C TYR A 55 0.50 -16.70 21.45
N VAL A 56 0.39 -15.85 20.41
CA VAL A 56 0.69 -16.24 19.03
C VAL A 56 2.07 -15.73 18.68
N ASP A 57 2.96 -16.63 18.27
CA ASP A 57 4.26 -16.27 17.70
C ASP A 57 4.07 -15.31 16.52
N ARG A 58 4.68 -14.12 16.60
CA ARG A 58 4.62 -13.12 15.54
C ARG A 58 5.98 -13.01 14.85
N TYR A 59 5.92 -12.75 13.56
CA TYR A 59 7.09 -12.64 12.70
C TYR A 59 7.03 -11.34 11.92
N ILE A 60 8.11 -10.57 11.99
CA ILE A 60 8.41 -9.53 11.01
C ILE A 60 9.43 -10.11 10.05
N LEU A 61 9.09 -10.07 8.76
CA LEU A 61 9.95 -10.56 7.70
C LEU A 61 10.24 -9.42 6.76
N VAL A 62 11.50 -9.32 6.34
CA VAL A 62 11.94 -8.28 5.40
C VAL A 62 12.78 -8.94 4.34
N ASP A 63 12.23 -9.08 3.13
CA ASP A 63 13.03 -9.45 1.96
C ASP A 63 13.64 -8.21 1.36
N ILE A 64 14.97 -8.16 1.30
CA ILE A 64 15.74 -7.05 0.77
C ILE A 64 16.39 -7.50 -0.53
N PHE A 65 16.18 -6.76 -1.59
CA PHE A 65 16.68 -7.01 -2.94
C PHE A 65 17.62 -5.90 -3.37
N SER A 66 18.63 -6.22 -4.18
CA SER A 66 19.24 -5.19 -5.04
C SER A 66 18.20 -4.65 -6.01
N GLU A 67 18.40 -3.42 -6.47
CA GLU A 67 17.49 -2.75 -7.40
C GLU A 67 17.22 -3.58 -8.67
N ASP A 68 18.23 -4.27 -9.16
CA ASP A 68 18.15 -5.14 -10.34
C ASP A 68 17.72 -6.58 -10.01
N PHE A 69 17.29 -6.87 -8.78
CA PHE A 69 16.85 -8.19 -8.31
C PHE A 69 17.90 -9.32 -8.47
N THR A 70 19.17 -8.99 -8.70
CA THR A 70 20.25 -10.00 -8.82
C THR A 70 20.70 -10.57 -7.48
N SER A 71 20.45 -9.86 -6.37
CA SER A 71 20.79 -10.28 -5.02
C SER A 71 19.62 -10.11 -4.06
N GLN A 72 19.57 -11.00 -3.07
CA GLN A 72 18.52 -10.99 -2.07
C GLN A 72 19.02 -11.45 -0.70
N LYS A 73 18.36 -10.94 0.34
CA LYS A 73 18.53 -11.36 1.73
C LYS A 73 17.20 -11.26 2.45
N ARG A 74 16.87 -12.24 3.30
CA ARG A 74 15.73 -12.14 4.21
C ARG A 74 16.19 -11.86 5.63
N LEU A 75 15.58 -10.88 6.27
CA LEU A 75 15.59 -10.71 7.72
C LEU A 75 14.33 -11.37 8.29
N SER A 76 14.49 -12.00 9.45
CA SER A 76 13.39 -12.57 10.22
C SER A 76 13.56 -12.20 11.67
N PHE A 77 12.55 -11.56 12.24
CA PHE A 77 12.48 -11.23 13.65
C PHE A 77 11.25 -11.86 14.25
N PHE A 78 11.46 -12.59 15.34
CA PHE A 78 10.44 -13.32 16.06
C PHE A 78 10.24 -12.67 17.43
N PHE A 79 8.98 -12.55 17.84
CA PHE A 79 8.62 -12.15 19.18
C PHE A 79 7.29 -12.78 19.61
N GLU A 80 7.15 -12.96 20.91
CA GLU A 80 5.92 -13.46 21.53
C GLU A 80 5.00 -12.29 21.89
N GLU A 81 3.69 -12.53 21.79
CA GLU A 81 2.72 -11.59 22.35
C GLU A 81 2.86 -11.54 23.88
N GLU A 82 2.72 -10.36 24.48
CA GLU A 82 2.73 -10.20 25.94
C GLU A 82 1.33 -10.39 26.55
N GLU A 83 0.27 -10.21 25.75
CA GLU A 83 -1.13 -10.40 26.13
C GLU A 83 -1.93 -10.98 24.96
N THR A 84 -3.03 -11.70 25.25
CA THR A 84 -3.93 -12.21 24.20
C THR A 84 -4.59 -11.05 23.45
N CYS A 85 -4.24 -10.88 22.18
CA CYS A 85 -4.83 -9.88 21.29
C CYS A 85 -5.81 -10.55 20.31
N TYR A 86 -6.94 -9.88 20.03
CA TYR A 86 -7.96 -10.44 19.13
C TYR A 86 -7.69 -10.04 17.68
N ASN A 87 -7.21 -8.81 17.48
CA ASN A 87 -6.83 -8.29 16.17
C ASN A 87 -5.55 -7.45 16.27
N SER A 88 -4.86 -7.30 15.14
CA SER A 88 -3.66 -6.48 15.01
C SER A 88 -3.66 -5.77 13.67
N ASP A 89 -3.40 -4.48 13.66
CA ASP A 89 -3.09 -3.73 12.45
C ASP A 89 -1.59 -3.47 12.36
N VAL A 90 -1.06 -3.50 11.14
CA VAL A 90 0.36 -3.32 10.89
C VAL A 90 0.55 -2.25 9.83
N TYR A 91 1.34 -1.25 10.19
CA TYR A 91 1.68 -0.09 9.40
C TYR A 91 3.19 0.05 9.31
N TYR A 92 3.66 0.82 8.34
CA TYR A 92 5.03 1.31 8.33
C TYR A 92 5.03 2.83 8.24
N TYR A 93 6.12 3.44 8.69
CA TYR A 93 6.31 4.87 8.58
C TYR A 93 7.79 5.20 8.51
N TRP A 94 8.08 6.39 7.99
CA TRP A 94 9.41 6.98 7.99
C TRP A 94 9.46 8.06 9.06
N GLU A 95 10.52 8.07 9.84
CA GLU A 95 10.90 9.19 10.70
C GLU A 95 12.34 9.58 10.31
N ASP A 96 12.48 10.79 9.79
CA ASP A 96 13.67 11.24 9.07
C ASP A 96 14.03 10.28 7.91
N GLU A 97 15.13 9.55 8.05
CA GLU A 97 15.63 8.55 7.07
C GLU A 97 15.54 7.12 7.61
N ARG A 98 14.83 6.93 8.72
CA ARG A 98 14.70 5.63 9.40
C ARG A 98 13.32 5.04 9.14
N LEU A 99 13.30 3.77 8.77
CA LEU A 99 12.09 3.02 8.47
C LEU A 99 11.63 2.26 9.72
N PHE A 100 10.35 2.35 10.03
CA PHE A 100 9.75 1.65 11.16
C PHE A 100 8.51 0.86 10.75
N ILE A 101 8.25 -0.24 11.45
CA ILE A 101 6.98 -0.96 11.47
C ILE A 101 6.32 -0.71 12.82
N LEU A 102 5.06 -0.29 12.78
CA LEU A 102 4.17 -0.15 13.93
C LEU A 102 3.14 -1.27 13.88
N ILE A 103 2.99 -2.00 14.99
CA ILE A 103 1.93 -2.98 15.18
C ILE A 103 1.01 -2.47 16.28
N GLU A 104 -0.27 -2.25 15.96
CA GLU A 104 -1.30 -1.86 16.91
C GLU A 104 -2.14 -3.07 17.31
N TYR A 105 -2.36 -3.27 18.61
CA TYR A 105 -3.09 -4.41 19.13
C TYR A 105 -4.45 -4.03 19.69
N TYR A 106 -5.45 -4.86 19.40
CA TYR A 106 -6.84 -4.64 19.77
C TYR A 106 -7.42 -5.83 20.55
N LYS A 107 -8.13 -5.55 21.64
CA LYS A 107 -8.96 -6.51 22.39
C LYS A 107 -10.36 -6.60 21.78
N ILE A 108 -11.14 -7.58 22.25
CA ILE A 108 -12.56 -7.74 21.89
C ILE A 108 -13.29 -6.40 22.13
N GLY A 109 -14.02 -5.94 21.11
CA GLY A 109 -14.67 -4.63 21.11
C GLY A 109 -13.82 -3.51 20.49
N ASN A 110 -12.73 -3.83 19.79
CA ASN A 110 -11.83 -2.87 19.12
C ASN A 110 -11.23 -1.81 20.05
N ILE A 111 -11.04 -2.16 21.33
CA ILE A 111 -10.37 -1.31 22.30
C ILE A 111 -8.86 -1.46 22.06
N PHE A 112 -8.20 -0.34 21.71
CA PHE A 112 -6.75 -0.27 21.59
C PHE A 112 -6.09 -0.62 22.93
N VAL A 113 -5.08 -1.48 22.89
CA VAL A 113 -4.40 -1.99 24.09
C VAL A 113 -3.00 -1.45 24.19
N THR A 114 -2.19 -1.74 23.17
CA THR A 114 -0.76 -1.48 23.16
C THR A 114 -0.28 -1.45 21.72
N ASN A 115 0.97 -1.05 21.51
CA ASN A 115 1.65 -1.19 20.24
C ASN A 115 3.09 -1.68 20.44
N LYS A 116 3.68 -2.19 19.37
CA LYS A 116 5.11 -2.46 19.28
C LYS A 116 5.68 -1.74 18.06
N VAL A 117 6.87 -1.19 18.20
CA VAL A 117 7.58 -0.47 17.15
C VAL A 117 8.90 -1.18 16.85
N PHE A 118 9.18 -1.36 15.56
CA PHE A 118 10.39 -2.02 15.10
C PHE A 118 11.07 -1.16 14.05
N GLU A 119 12.33 -0.81 14.28
CA GLU A 119 13.16 -0.20 13.26
C GLU A 119 13.64 -1.26 12.27
N ILE A 120 13.56 -0.94 11.00
CA ILE A 120 14.01 -1.79 9.90
C ILE A 120 15.28 -1.19 9.31
N THR A 121 16.36 -1.98 9.33
CA THR A 121 17.61 -1.65 8.65
C THR A 121 17.91 -2.72 7.59
N GLU A 122 18.97 -2.53 6.79
CA GLU A 122 19.41 -3.60 5.88
C GLU A 122 19.97 -4.84 6.59
N LYS A 123 20.37 -4.68 7.86
CA LYS A 123 21.12 -5.70 8.60
C LYS A 123 20.22 -6.51 9.51
N GLU A 124 19.26 -5.85 10.13
CA GLU A 124 18.46 -6.38 11.22
C GLU A 124 17.14 -5.61 11.39
N VAL A 125 16.24 -6.22 12.17
CA VAL A 125 15.01 -5.63 12.68
C VAL A 125 15.21 -5.42 14.17
N ILE A 126 14.97 -4.21 14.67
CA ILE A 126 15.28 -3.81 16.04
C ILE A 126 14.01 -3.36 16.75
N GLU A 127 13.56 -4.12 17.76
CA GLU A 127 12.45 -3.70 18.62
C GLU A 127 12.84 -2.45 19.42
N GLN A 128 12.03 -1.41 19.34
CA GLN A 128 12.25 -0.15 20.03
C GLN A 128 11.53 -0.15 21.37
N SER A 129 12.21 0.34 22.41
CA SER A 129 11.66 0.44 23.77
C SER A 129 10.81 1.69 24.00
N PHE A 130 10.77 2.62 23.04
CA PHE A 130 9.97 3.84 23.11
C PHE A 130 8.87 3.83 22.04
N CYS A 131 7.66 4.23 22.46
CA CYS A 131 6.51 4.39 21.58
C CYS A 131 6.42 5.85 21.13
N TYR A 132 7.13 6.23 20.07
CA TYR A 132 6.67 7.37 19.28
C TYR A 132 5.66 6.83 18.27
N ILE A 133 4.37 6.97 18.60
CA ILE A 133 3.33 6.75 17.60
C ILE A 133 3.38 8.00 16.73
N PRO A 134 3.84 7.92 15.46
CA PRO A 134 3.75 9.06 14.55
C PRO A 134 2.32 9.56 14.60
N GLN A 135 2.15 10.88 14.77
CA GLN A 135 0.88 11.53 15.04
C GLN A 135 -0.19 10.88 14.16
N LYS A 136 -1.02 10.04 14.81
CA LYS A 136 -1.91 9.04 14.23
C LYS A 136 -2.31 9.47 12.82
N GLN A 137 -1.96 8.69 11.79
CA GLN A 137 -2.58 8.84 10.48
C GLN A 137 -4.07 8.93 10.78
N ILE A 138 -4.63 10.15 10.67
CA ILE A 138 -5.96 10.38 11.20
C ILE A 138 -6.82 9.62 10.21
N LEU A 139 -7.17 8.38 10.57
CA LEU A 139 -8.30 7.63 10.04
C LEU A 139 -9.55 8.40 10.48
N ASN A 140 -9.64 9.64 10.01
CA ASN A 140 -10.83 10.43 10.10
C ASN A 140 -11.71 9.77 9.05
N ASP A 141 -12.80 9.13 9.46
CA ASP A 141 -13.81 8.67 8.51
C ASP A 141 -14.26 9.82 7.59
N ALA A 142 -14.06 11.08 8.02
CA ALA A 142 -14.30 12.27 7.21
C ALA A 142 -13.22 12.58 6.15
N LYS A 143 -12.03 11.94 6.18
CA LYS A 143 -10.88 12.11 5.26
C LYS A 143 -10.72 13.55 4.75
N VAL A 144 -10.09 14.43 5.55
CA VAL A 144 -9.97 15.87 5.28
C VAL A 144 -8.56 16.20 4.77
N TYR A 145 -8.46 16.84 3.61
CA TYR A 145 -7.24 17.22 2.94
C TYR A 145 -7.18 18.74 2.76
N SER A 146 -6.05 19.36 3.08
CA SER A 146 -5.83 20.80 2.87
C SER A 146 -4.95 21.04 1.64
N PHE A 147 -5.42 21.87 0.72
CA PHE A 147 -4.69 22.31 -0.48
C PHE A 147 -4.71 23.84 -0.54
N GLY A 148 -3.71 24.48 0.06
CA GLY A 148 -3.64 25.94 0.17
C GLY A 148 -4.84 26.52 0.93
N ASP A 149 -5.65 27.32 0.24
CA ASP A 149 -6.86 27.97 0.75
C ASP A 149 -8.11 27.07 0.72
N LYS A 150 -8.00 25.84 0.20
CA LYS A 150 -9.10 24.90 0.04
C LYS A 150 -8.96 23.71 0.99
N GLU A 151 -10.10 23.22 1.46
CA GLU A 151 -10.21 21.93 2.14
C GLU A 151 -11.14 21.00 1.36
N VAL A 152 -10.67 19.79 1.08
CA VAL A 152 -11.43 18.73 0.42
C VAL A 152 -11.69 17.62 1.44
N PHE A 153 -12.94 17.18 1.57
CA PHE A 153 -13.29 16.17 2.56
C PHE A 153 -14.45 15.30 2.12
N MET A 154 -14.56 14.13 2.74
CA MET A 154 -15.71 13.24 2.57
C MET A 154 -16.88 13.72 3.41
N GLN A 155 -17.88 14.34 2.78
CA GLN A 155 -19.12 14.73 3.44
C GLN A 155 -19.99 13.50 3.76
N SER A 156 -19.91 12.48 2.91
CA SER A 156 -20.52 11.17 3.11
C SER A 156 -19.70 10.12 2.35
N PRO A 157 -19.96 8.80 2.52
CA PRO A 157 -19.17 7.77 1.86
C PRO A 157 -19.08 7.87 0.32
N PHE A 158 -20.02 8.57 -0.31
CA PHE A 158 -20.10 8.73 -1.77
C PHE A 158 -20.11 10.20 -2.22
N MET A 159 -19.80 11.13 -1.33
CA MET A 159 -19.80 12.56 -1.64
C MET A 159 -18.55 13.24 -1.07
N MET A 160 -17.71 13.73 -1.97
CA MET A 160 -16.58 14.58 -1.67
C MET A 160 -16.99 16.05 -1.83
N THR A 161 -16.56 16.90 -0.92
CA THR A 161 -16.90 18.33 -0.92
C THR A 161 -15.63 19.14 -0.77
N CYS A 162 -15.51 20.21 -1.55
CA CYS A 162 -14.49 21.23 -1.36
C CYS A 162 -15.10 22.49 -0.76
N ARG A 163 -14.39 23.11 0.17
CA ARG A 163 -14.74 24.40 0.76
C ARG A 163 -13.53 25.32 0.84
N ASP A 164 -13.82 26.61 0.89
CA ASP A 164 -12.85 27.62 1.28
C ASP A 164 -12.53 27.47 2.78
N LYS A 165 -11.24 27.45 3.13
CA LYS A 165 -10.78 27.21 4.50
C LYS A 165 -11.09 28.37 5.45
N GLN A 166 -11.11 29.60 4.95
CA GLN A 166 -11.29 30.79 5.78
C GLN A 166 -12.75 31.03 6.14
N ASN A 167 -13.63 30.99 5.13
CA ASN A 167 -15.06 31.32 5.31
C ASN A 167 -15.98 30.08 5.29
N GLN A 168 -15.42 28.88 5.11
CA GLN A 168 -16.13 27.60 5.15
C GLN A 168 -17.20 27.45 4.04
N LYS A 169 -17.19 28.31 3.02
CA LYS A 169 -18.12 28.26 1.90
C LYS A 169 -17.82 27.05 1.02
N THR A 170 -18.84 26.23 0.74
CA THR A 170 -18.73 25.16 -0.25
C THR A 170 -18.44 25.72 -1.64
N LEU A 171 -17.37 25.25 -2.26
CA LEU A 171 -16.96 25.61 -3.62
C LEU A 171 -17.56 24.65 -4.64
N TRP A 172 -17.44 23.34 -4.39
CA TRP A 172 -18.00 22.30 -5.24
C TRP A 172 -18.25 21.00 -4.46
N LYS A 173 -19.01 20.10 -5.08
CA LYS A 173 -19.30 18.75 -4.58
C LYS A 173 -19.10 17.75 -5.71
N TYR A 174 -18.60 16.57 -5.38
CA TYR A 174 -18.28 15.51 -6.32
C TYR A 174 -18.83 14.17 -5.83
N LYS A 175 -19.65 13.53 -6.67
CA LYS A 175 -20.24 12.23 -6.36
C LYS A 175 -19.31 11.11 -6.80
N LEU A 176 -18.97 10.23 -5.87
CA LEU A 176 -18.15 9.04 -6.11
C LEU A 176 -19.03 7.85 -6.52
N SER A 177 -18.46 6.93 -7.30
CA SER A 177 -19.12 5.66 -7.65
C SER A 177 -19.04 4.60 -6.54
N ALA A 178 -18.03 4.70 -5.67
CA ALA A 178 -17.73 3.76 -4.62
C ALA A 178 -16.97 4.47 -3.48
N TYR A 179 -16.60 3.72 -2.42
CA TYR A 179 -15.91 4.28 -1.27
C TYR A 179 -14.51 4.76 -1.64
N LEU A 180 -14.08 5.90 -1.09
CA LEU A 180 -12.71 6.40 -1.21
C LEU A 180 -11.75 5.51 -0.41
N TYR A 181 -10.88 4.78 -1.09
CA TYR A 181 -9.94 3.85 -0.44
C TYR A 181 -8.51 4.41 -0.34
N THR A 182 -8.10 5.28 -1.25
CA THR A 182 -6.77 5.90 -1.22
C THR A 182 -6.78 7.19 -0.39
N GLU A 183 -5.59 7.76 -0.17
CA GLU A 183 -5.44 9.18 0.11
C GLU A 183 -5.75 10.02 -1.15
N VAL A 184 -6.00 11.32 -0.97
CA VAL A 184 -6.18 12.28 -2.07
C VAL A 184 -4.89 13.05 -2.27
N GLU A 185 -4.25 12.87 -3.42
CA GLU A 185 -3.08 13.64 -3.83
C GLU A 185 -3.47 14.79 -4.76
N GLU A 186 -2.64 15.84 -4.81
CA GLU A 186 -2.80 16.95 -5.74
C GLU A 186 -1.52 17.15 -6.57
N TYR A 187 -1.70 17.43 -7.86
CA TYR A 187 -0.64 17.92 -8.74
C TYR A 187 -1.25 18.71 -9.91
N ASN A 188 -0.73 19.91 -10.16
CA ASN A 188 -1.19 20.82 -11.21
C ASN A 188 -2.71 21.07 -11.18
N ASP A 189 -3.26 21.37 -10.00
CA ASP A 189 -4.68 21.61 -9.75
C ASP A 189 -5.59 20.41 -10.05
N ILE A 190 -5.03 19.20 -10.12
CA ILE A 190 -5.78 17.95 -10.30
C ILE A 190 -5.63 17.11 -9.04
N LEU A 191 -6.77 16.71 -8.48
CA LEU A 191 -6.90 15.76 -7.40
C LEU A 191 -6.92 14.33 -7.96
N TYR A 192 -6.08 13.47 -7.39
CA TYR A 192 -5.98 12.04 -7.75
C TYR A 192 -6.42 11.18 -6.58
N PHE A 193 -7.32 10.24 -6.86
CA PHE A 193 -7.78 9.30 -5.85
C PHE A 193 -8.43 8.07 -6.46
N GLY A 194 -8.40 6.99 -5.69
CA GLY A 194 -8.96 5.68 -6.02
C GLY A 194 -10.16 5.32 -5.17
N THR A 195 -11.14 4.68 -5.80
CA THR A 195 -12.29 4.08 -5.12
C THR A 195 -12.30 2.57 -5.30
N ALA A 196 -12.81 1.85 -4.30
CA ALA A 196 -12.96 0.40 -4.35
C ALA A 196 -14.32 -0.06 -3.80
N GLY A 197 -14.67 -1.30 -4.12
CA GLY A 197 -16.01 -1.87 -3.94
C GLY A 197 -16.76 -2.02 -5.26
N LYS A 198 -18.10 -2.09 -5.21
CA LYS A 198 -18.91 -2.26 -6.44
C LYS A 198 -18.85 -1.01 -7.32
N GLY A 199 -17.96 -1.03 -8.31
CA GLY A 199 -17.79 0.05 -9.28
C GLY A 199 -16.63 0.98 -8.93
N GLY A 200 -15.47 0.44 -8.54
CA GLY A 200 -14.25 1.21 -8.28
C GLY A 200 -13.64 1.83 -9.53
N TYR A 201 -13.10 3.03 -9.37
CA TYR A 201 -12.47 3.86 -10.41
C TYR A 201 -11.22 4.53 -9.85
N PHE A 202 -10.35 4.95 -10.76
CA PHE A 202 -9.35 5.99 -10.49
C PHE A 202 -9.81 7.30 -11.12
N TYR A 203 -9.65 8.41 -10.40
CA TYR A 203 -10.15 9.73 -10.79
C TYR A 203 -9.02 10.75 -10.86
N GLY A 204 -9.15 11.66 -11.85
CA GLY A 204 -8.51 12.97 -11.87
C GLY A 204 -9.61 14.04 -11.86
N VAL A 205 -9.68 14.86 -10.81
CA VAL A 205 -10.72 15.89 -10.64
C VAL A 205 -10.07 17.25 -10.42
N SER A 206 -10.51 18.29 -11.13
CA SER A 206 -9.96 19.63 -10.93
C SER A 206 -10.26 20.14 -9.51
N LEU A 207 -9.21 20.51 -8.77
CA LEU A 207 -9.32 21.15 -7.46
C LEU A 207 -10.08 22.49 -7.54
N ASN A 208 -10.00 23.19 -8.67
CA ASN A 208 -10.56 24.53 -8.82
C ASN A 208 -12.09 24.53 -8.94
N ASN A 209 -12.67 23.56 -9.65
CA ASN A 209 -14.10 23.57 -9.97
C ASN A 209 -14.82 22.22 -9.76
N GLY A 210 -14.10 21.18 -9.32
CA GLY A 210 -14.66 19.85 -9.09
C GLY A 210 -15.06 19.10 -10.37
N GLN A 211 -14.66 19.57 -11.55
CA GLN A 211 -14.94 18.85 -12.80
C GLN A 211 -13.99 17.67 -12.97
N THR A 212 -14.54 16.54 -13.45
CA THR A 212 -13.72 15.38 -13.85
C THR A 212 -12.83 15.78 -15.02
N VAL A 213 -11.52 15.69 -14.83
CA VAL A 213 -10.54 15.75 -15.92
C VAL A 213 -10.54 14.41 -16.64
N PHE A 214 -10.43 13.32 -15.87
CA PHE A 214 -10.56 11.96 -16.37
C PHE A 214 -11.08 11.02 -15.29
N SER A 215 -11.66 9.89 -15.70
CA SER A 215 -11.93 8.77 -14.81
C SER A 215 -11.71 7.45 -15.54
N TYR A 216 -11.16 6.47 -14.83
CA TYR A 216 -10.80 5.19 -15.41
C TYR A 216 -11.35 4.04 -14.56
N ASN A 217 -12.10 3.13 -15.19
CA ASN A 217 -12.69 1.98 -14.51
C ASN A 217 -11.63 0.91 -14.25
N THR A 218 -11.01 0.96 -13.08
CA THR A 218 -10.07 -0.04 -12.58
C THR A 218 -10.77 -1.24 -11.94
N GLY A 219 -12.09 -1.17 -11.70
CA GLY A 219 -12.82 -2.13 -10.88
C GLY A 219 -12.57 -1.93 -9.37
N GLN A 220 -11.34 -1.58 -9.00
CA GLN A 220 -10.92 -1.12 -7.69
C GLN A 220 -9.56 -0.41 -7.78
N THR A 221 -9.42 0.68 -7.05
CA THR A 221 -8.12 1.33 -6.81
C THR A 221 -7.98 1.55 -5.32
N VAL A 222 -7.12 0.75 -4.69
CA VAL A 222 -6.75 0.87 -3.27
C VAL A 222 -5.35 1.46 -3.10
N HIS A 223 -4.54 1.44 -4.17
CA HIS A 223 -3.22 2.07 -4.21
C HIS A 223 -2.90 2.59 -5.63
N PHE A 224 -2.11 3.65 -5.73
CA PHE A 224 -1.56 4.18 -6.98
C PHE A 224 -0.20 4.80 -6.71
N ILE A 225 0.62 4.97 -7.75
CA ILE A 225 1.92 5.64 -7.63
C ILE A 225 1.97 6.82 -8.58
N ARG A 226 2.33 8.00 -8.10
CA ARG A 226 2.57 9.18 -8.94
C ARG A 226 4.06 9.55 -8.93
N ASN A 227 4.60 9.86 -10.11
CA ASN A 227 5.91 10.46 -10.28
C ASN A 227 5.82 11.57 -11.33
N GLY A 228 5.79 12.83 -10.87
CA GLY A 228 5.60 14.00 -11.72
C GLY A 228 4.30 13.92 -12.52
N GLU A 229 4.43 13.98 -13.84
CA GLU A 229 3.32 13.92 -14.82
C GLU A 229 2.88 12.49 -15.17
N ARG A 230 3.31 11.49 -14.40
CA ARG A 230 3.00 10.09 -14.67
C ARG A 230 2.42 9.40 -13.46
N ILE A 231 1.46 8.51 -13.72
CA ILE A 231 0.80 7.71 -12.69
C ILE A 231 0.83 6.24 -13.11
N ILE A 232 1.11 5.35 -12.17
CA ILE A 232 0.90 3.92 -12.31
C ILE A 232 -0.32 3.52 -11.49
N ILE A 233 -1.26 2.85 -12.14
CA ILE A 233 -2.41 2.21 -11.50
C ILE A 233 -2.52 0.75 -11.95
N SER A 234 -3.26 -0.04 -11.17
CA SER A 234 -3.70 -1.36 -11.60
C SER A 234 -5.00 -1.24 -12.40
N ASP A 235 -5.06 -1.83 -13.58
CA ASP A 235 -6.27 -1.90 -14.40
C ASP A 235 -7.28 -2.95 -13.85
N LYS A 236 -8.41 -3.09 -14.54
CA LYS A 236 -9.47 -4.05 -14.18
C LYS A 236 -9.06 -5.52 -14.27
N LYS A 237 -7.99 -5.83 -15.00
CA LYS A 237 -7.40 -7.17 -15.08
C LYS A 237 -6.25 -7.35 -14.08
N GLN A 238 -6.09 -6.40 -13.15
CA GLN A 238 -4.99 -6.35 -12.19
C GLN A 238 -3.61 -6.28 -12.87
N LYS A 239 -3.53 -5.54 -13.99
CA LYS A 239 -2.28 -5.27 -14.70
C LYS A 239 -1.85 -3.82 -14.48
N PRO A 240 -0.56 -3.56 -14.19
CA PRO A 240 -0.06 -2.22 -14.03
C PRO A 240 -0.03 -1.48 -15.38
N ILE A 241 -0.56 -0.26 -15.39
CA ILE A 241 -0.57 0.63 -16.55
C ILE A 241 0.03 1.99 -16.18
N LEU A 242 0.79 2.56 -17.10
CA LEU A 242 1.34 3.91 -17.01
C LEU A 242 0.41 4.89 -17.72
N MET A 243 0.08 5.97 -17.04
CA MET A 243 -0.88 6.99 -17.48
C MET A 243 -0.27 8.39 -17.36
N ASN A 244 -0.66 9.28 -18.27
CA ASN A 244 -0.37 10.71 -18.16
C ASN A 244 -1.24 11.34 -17.06
N ALA A 245 -0.62 11.98 -16.06
CA ALA A 245 -1.32 12.55 -14.92
C ALA A 245 -2.18 13.76 -15.28
N LEU A 246 -1.88 14.48 -16.36
CA LEU A 246 -2.62 15.67 -16.78
C LEU A 246 -3.85 15.33 -17.60
N THR A 247 -3.76 14.31 -18.47
CA THR A 247 -4.81 13.97 -19.43
C THR A 247 -5.59 12.71 -19.08
N GLY A 248 -5.02 11.81 -18.26
CA GLY A 248 -5.57 10.49 -18.01
C GLY A 248 -5.38 9.50 -19.16
N GLU A 249 -4.63 9.87 -20.20
CA GLU A 249 -4.34 8.99 -21.32
C GLU A 249 -3.38 7.87 -20.89
N ILE A 250 -3.71 6.63 -21.27
CA ILE A 250 -2.82 5.50 -21.07
C ILE A 250 -1.64 5.64 -22.02
N ILE A 251 -0.44 5.68 -21.46
CA ILE A 251 0.81 5.72 -22.22
C ILE A 251 1.13 4.30 -22.70
N HIS A 252 1.26 3.34 -21.77
CA HIS A 252 1.43 1.92 -22.07
C HIS A 252 1.17 1.03 -20.85
N SER A 253 1.03 -0.28 -21.07
CA SER A 253 0.98 -1.29 -20.01
C SER A 253 2.37 -1.74 -19.60
N LEU A 254 2.60 -1.94 -18.30
CA LEU A 254 3.83 -2.52 -17.78
C LEU A 254 3.69 -4.05 -17.81
N ASP A 255 4.57 -4.71 -18.56
CA ASP A 255 4.45 -6.14 -18.84
C ASP A 255 5.01 -6.99 -17.70
N ILE A 256 4.13 -7.38 -16.78
CA ILE A 256 4.41 -8.34 -15.70
C ILE A 256 4.00 -9.78 -16.09
N GLY A 257 4.10 -10.10 -17.39
CA GLY A 257 3.90 -11.44 -17.92
C GLY A 257 2.55 -12.06 -17.56
N LYS A 258 2.58 -13.24 -16.92
CA LYS A 258 1.39 -14.01 -16.53
C LYS A 258 0.80 -13.60 -15.17
N TYR A 259 1.45 -12.71 -14.43
CA TYR A 259 1.08 -12.38 -13.06
C TYR A 259 0.03 -11.28 -12.99
N THR A 260 -0.66 -11.17 -11.86
CA THR A 260 -1.61 -10.09 -11.59
C THR A 260 -1.22 -9.40 -10.29
N ILE A 261 -1.32 -8.08 -10.23
CA ILE A 261 -1.14 -7.30 -9.00
C ILE A 261 -2.04 -7.88 -7.90
N ASP A 262 -1.51 -7.95 -6.68
CA ASP A 262 -2.26 -8.40 -5.51
C ASP A 262 -3.46 -7.48 -5.21
N TYR A 263 -4.44 -8.00 -4.48
CA TYR A 263 -5.66 -7.26 -4.13
C TYR A 263 -5.36 -5.96 -3.37
N GLU A 264 -4.33 -5.95 -2.52
CA GLU A 264 -3.90 -4.78 -1.76
C GLU A 264 -3.09 -3.77 -2.60
N GLN A 265 -2.73 -4.13 -3.84
CA GLN A 265 -2.06 -3.27 -4.83
C GLN A 265 -0.76 -2.61 -4.34
N GLN A 266 0.01 -3.27 -3.46
CA GLN A 266 1.31 -2.77 -3.03
C GLN A 266 2.26 -2.71 -4.24
N MET A 267 2.68 -1.50 -4.56
CA MET A 267 3.48 -1.19 -5.73
C MET A 267 4.47 -0.08 -5.38
N LEU A 268 5.63 -0.10 -6.00
CA LEU A 268 6.65 0.93 -5.86
C LEU A 268 7.19 1.37 -7.22
N TRP A 269 7.28 2.68 -7.42
CA TRP A 269 8.13 3.28 -8.45
C TRP A 269 9.43 3.71 -7.77
N TYR A 270 10.54 3.08 -8.13
CA TYR A 270 11.85 3.50 -7.65
C TYR A 270 12.82 3.63 -8.82
N LYS A 271 13.37 4.84 -8.99
CA LYS A 271 14.17 5.26 -10.15
C LYS A 271 13.44 5.01 -11.48
N GLU A 272 13.92 4.12 -12.33
CA GLU A 272 13.33 3.83 -13.64
C GLU A 272 12.52 2.51 -13.66
N ARG A 273 12.32 1.90 -12.48
CA ARG A 273 11.74 0.58 -12.32
C ARG A 273 10.45 0.60 -11.53
N PHE A 274 9.55 -0.30 -11.95
CA PHE A 274 8.34 -0.66 -11.25
C PHE A 274 8.59 -1.95 -10.49
N TYR A 275 8.13 -1.96 -9.25
CA TYR A 275 8.06 -3.15 -8.42
C TYR A 275 6.63 -3.36 -7.97
N GLY A 276 6.17 -4.60 -8.00
CA GLY A 276 4.79 -4.92 -7.63
C GLY A 276 4.70 -6.23 -6.89
N ILE A 277 3.86 -6.26 -5.86
CA ILE A 277 3.43 -7.51 -5.25
C ILE A 277 2.36 -8.12 -6.15
N VAL A 278 2.60 -9.36 -6.57
CA VAL A 278 1.77 -10.04 -7.56
C VAL A 278 1.40 -11.45 -7.12
N ARG A 279 0.41 -12.01 -7.81
CA ARG A 279 0.03 -13.41 -7.72
C ARG A 279 0.20 -14.14 -9.04
N ASN A 280 0.58 -15.42 -8.93
CA ASN A 280 0.49 -16.37 -10.03
C ASN A 280 -0.92 -17.04 -10.06
N LYS A 281 -1.13 -17.97 -11.01
CA LYS A 281 -2.40 -18.72 -11.13
C LYS A 281 -2.71 -19.60 -9.90
N GLU A 282 -1.68 -20.03 -9.18
CA GLU A 282 -1.77 -20.83 -7.95
C GLU A 282 -2.02 -19.95 -6.71
N LYS A 283 -2.07 -18.62 -6.90
CA LYS A 283 -2.24 -17.58 -5.88
C LYS A 283 -1.06 -17.40 -4.94
N ASP A 284 0.11 -17.93 -5.26
CA ASP A 284 1.34 -17.63 -4.54
C ASP A 284 1.63 -16.14 -4.62
N LEU A 285 2.23 -15.60 -3.56
CA LEU A 285 2.69 -14.22 -3.53
C LEU A 285 4.13 -14.12 -4.00
N LEU A 286 4.35 -13.23 -4.95
CA LEU A 286 5.64 -12.94 -5.54
C LEU A 286 5.85 -11.43 -5.60
N VAL A 287 7.09 -11.02 -5.80
CA VAL A 287 7.45 -9.66 -6.20
C VAL A 287 8.01 -9.72 -7.62
N VAL A 288 7.63 -8.74 -8.45
CA VAL A 288 8.17 -8.55 -9.82
C VAL A 288 8.88 -7.21 -9.93
N CYS A 289 9.85 -7.14 -10.82
CA CYS A 289 10.54 -5.93 -11.23
C CYS A 289 10.49 -5.81 -12.76
N VAL A 290 10.11 -4.64 -13.28
CA VAL A 290 10.14 -4.32 -14.71
C VAL A 290 10.55 -2.86 -14.94
N ASN A 291 11.18 -2.55 -16.08
CA ASN A 291 11.49 -1.18 -16.46
C ASN A 291 10.22 -0.42 -16.86
N ILE A 292 10.09 0.84 -16.42
CA ILE A 292 8.91 1.67 -16.72
C ILE A 292 9.04 2.30 -18.10
N LEU A 293 10.23 2.80 -18.42
CA LEU A 293 10.57 3.33 -19.72
C LEU A 293 11.04 2.16 -20.59
N LYS A 294 10.19 1.69 -21.50
CA LYS A 294 10.68 0.93 -22.65
C LYS A 294 11.42 1.92 -23.54
N LEU A 295 12.74 1.76 -23.66
CA LEU A 295 13.50 2.38 -24.75
C LEU A 295 13.01 1.85 -26.10
#